data_AF-A0A7V9IKE3-F1
#
_entry.id   AF-A0A7V9IKE3-F1
#
_cell.length_a   1.000
_cell.length_b   1.000
_cell.length_c   1.000
_cell.angle_alpha   90.00
_cell.angle_beta   90.00
_cell.angle_gamma   90.00
#
_symmetry.space_group_name_H-M   'P 1'
#
loop_
_entity.id
_entity.type
_entity.pdbx_description
1 polymer ?
#
loop_
_entity_poly.entity_id
_entity_poly.type
_entity_poly.pdbx_seq_one_letter_code
_entity_poly.pdbx_strand_id
1 'polypeptide(L)'
;GLARRVVTLGSPHHGTTVAELAIALAPDECPPACRQLVPGSDLLRELNAGDETPDGPAFISIWTAVDEVVTPPDSAALDGALNLVVQDICSTSSVQHGALPTDPVVSNIVTLQLGAAPPQDLSTEDCQRLSS
;
A
#
# COMPACT_ATOMS: atom_id res chain seq x y z
N GLY A 1 -7.60 -6.91 -22.00
CA GLY A 1 -8.61 -7.18 -20.95
C GLY A 1 -8.43 -6.14 -19.88
N LEU A 2 -9.52 -5.58 -19.35
CA LEU A 2 -9.45 -4.68 -18.19
C LEU A 2 -9.11 -5.53 -16.95
N ALA A 3 -8.27 -5.02 -16.05
CA ALA A 3 -8.01 -5.69 -14.78
C ALA A 3 -9.30 -5.77 -13.95
N ARG A 4 -9.56 -6.92 -13.30
CA ARG A 4 -10.70 -7.06 -12.39
C ARG A 4 -10.40 -6.51 -10.99
N ARG A 5 -9.13 -6.60 -10.56
CA ARG A 5 -8.63 -6.22 -9.25
C ARG A 5 -7.25 -5.61 -9.39
N VAL A 6 -6.98 -4.60 -8.56
CA VAL A 6 -5.64 -4.05 -8.34
C VAL A 6 -5.37 -4.17 -6.85
N VAL A 7 -4.29 -4.86 -6.48
CA VAL A 7 -3.84 -5.01 -5.09
C VAL A 7 -2.47 -4.39 -4.98
N THR A 8 -2.32 -3.40 -4.10
CA THR A 8 -1.06 -2.71 -3.85
C THR A 8 -0.52 -3.07 -2.47
N LEU A 9 0.81 -3.19 -2.35
CA LEU A 9 1.50 -3.50 -1.11
C LEU A 9 2.43 -2.34 -0.75
N GLY A 10 2.22 -1.73 0.43
CA GLY A 10 3.07 -0.65 0.96
C GLY A 10 3.35 0.44 -0.07
N SER A 11 2.38 0.79 -0.90
CA SER A 11 2.62 1.68 -2.05
C SER A 11 2.48 3.14 -1.61
N PRO A 12 3.44 4.03 -1.91
CA PRO A 12 3.39 5.43 -1.48
C PRO A 12 2.46 6.26 -2.39
N HIS A 13 1.16 5.99 -2.34
CA HIS A 13 0.16 6.67 -3.17
C HIS A 13 0.09 8.18 -2.95
N HIS A 14 0.43 8.63 -1.74
CA HIS A 14 0.57 10.04 -1.38
C HIS A 14 2.03 10.47 -1.15
N GLY A 15 2.97 9.64 -1.57
CA GLY A 15 4.41 9.88 -1.45
C GLY A 15 5.02 9.36 -0.14
N THR A 16 6.27 9.73 0.12
CA THR A 16 6.95 9.36 1.37
C THR A 16 7.95 10.42 1.81
N THR A 17 7.99 10.70 3.11
CA THR A 17 9.00 11.60 3.70
C THR A 17 10.43 11.07 3.53
N VAL A 18 10.62 9.76 3.29
CA VAL A 18 11.94 9.19 2.95
C VAL A 18 12.45 9.80 1.63
N ALA A 19 11.59 9.95 0.63
CA ALA A 19 11.95 10.55 -0.65
C ALA A 19 12.22 12.05 -0.51
N GLU A 20 11.42 12.76 0.29
CA GLU A 20 11.64 14.17 0.62
C GLU A 20 13.03 14.36 1.27
N LEU A 21 13.37 13.52 2.25
CA LEU A 21 14.66 13.51 2.91
C LEU A 21 15.81 13.20 1.94
N ALA A 22 15.61 12.24 1.03
CA ALA A 22 16.61 11.87 0.03
C ALA A 22 16.94 13.05 -0.89
N ILE A 23 15.95 13.83 -1.37
CA ILE A 23 16.24 15.05 -2.15
C ILE A 23 17.01 16.07 -1.30
N ALA A 24 16.65 16.23 -0.02
CA ALA A 24 17.26 17.24 0.84
C ALA A 24 18.72 16.93 1.21
N LEU A 25 19.05 15.65 1.46
CA LEU A 25 20.34 15.24 2.02
C LEU A 25 21.27 14.55 1.01
N ALA A 26 20.72 13.85 0.02
CA ALA A 26 21.46 13.06 -0.97
C ALA A 26 20.82 13.18 -2.36
N PRO A 27 20.74 14.40 -2.95
CA PRO A 27 20.03 14.63 -4.21
C PRO A 27 20.58 13.80 -5.39
N ASP A 28 21.87 13.47 -5.36
CA ASP A 28 22.53 12.60 -6.34
C ASP A 28 22.11 11.12 -6.22
N GLU A 29 21.64 10.70 -5.04
CA GLU A 29 21.13 9.34 -4.77
C GLU A 29 19.62 9.24 -4.93
N CYS A 30 18.91 10.34 -5.24
CA CYS A 30 17.47 10.33 -5.49
C CYS A 30 17.20 10.40 -7.00
N PRO A 31 17.12 9.27 -7.72
CA PRO A 31 16.81 9.26 -9.16
C PRO A 31 15.40 9.80 -9.47
N PRO A 32 15.02 9.97 -10.75
CA PRO A 32 13.71 10.51 -11.12
C PRO A 32 12.52 9.86 -10.42
N ALA A 33 12.51 8.53 -10.26
CA ALA A 33 11.45 7.83 -9.55
C ALA A 33 11.35 8.22 -8.07
N CYS A 34 12.49 8.34 -7.37
CA CYS A 34 12.52 8.85 -5.99
C CYS A 34 11.92 10.26 -5.93
N ARG A 35 12.30 11.16 -6.85
CA ARG A 35 11.75 12.53 -6.90
C ARG A 35 10.25 12.57 -7.15
N GLN A 36 9.74 11.64 -7.96
CA GLN A 36 8.31 11.51 -8.22
C GLN A 36 7.53 11.04 -6.98
N LEU A 37 8.17 10.35 -6.05
CA LEU A 37 7.54 9.88 -4.80
C LEU A 37 7.61 10.89 -3.65
N VAL A 38 8.14 12.10 -3.87
CA VAL A 38 8.08 13.15 -2.85
C VAL A 38 6.65 13.65 -2.70
N PRO A 39 6.13 13.77 -1.46
CA PRO A 39 4.80 14.31 -1.21
C PRO A 39 4.56 15.63 -1.95
N GLY A 40 3.46 15.70 -2.70
CA GLY A 40 3.12 16.89 -3.50
C GLY A 40 3.90 17.07 -4.80
N SER A 41 4.68 16.08 -5.24
CA SER A 41 5.30 16.08 -6.57
C SER A 41 4.26 16.27 -7.69
N ASP A 42 4.71 16.76 -8.85
CA ASP A 42 3.85 16.95 -10.02
C ASP A 42 3.12 15.65 -10.41
N LEU A 43 3.81 14.51 -10.35
CA LEU A 43 3.21 13.21 -10.67
C LEU A 43 2.11 12.84 -9.66
N LEU A 44 2.39 12.91 -8.36
CA LEU A 44 1.41 12.53 -7.35
C LEU A 44 0.22 13.49 -7.33
N ARG A 45 0.45 14.78 -7.56
CA ARG A 45 -0.64 15.75 -7.75
C ARG A 45 -1.51 15.42 -8.96
N GLU A 46 -0.93 14.95 -10.06
CA GLU A 46 -1.69 14.53 -11.23
C GLU A 46 -2.49 13.25 -10.96
N LEU A 47 -1.86 12.23 -10.36
CA LEU A 47 -2.51 10.96 -10.03
C LEU A 47 -3.67 11.13 -9.04
N ASN A 48 -3.50 12.01 -8.04
CA ASN A 48 -4.46 12.20 -6.96
C ASN A 48 -5.40 13.40 -7.20
N ALA A 49 -5.42 13.98 -8.42
CA ALA A 49 -6.28 15.12 -8.75
C ALA A 49 -7.77 14.76 -8.89
N GLY A 50 -8.09 13.47 -9.04
CA GLY A 50 -9.42 12.98 -9.36
C GLY A 50 -9.81 11.78 -8.51
N ASP A 51 -10.55 10.86 -9.12
CA ASP A 51 -10.88 9.58 -8.51
C ASP A 51 -9.62 8.71 -8.45
N GLU A 52 -9.19 8.40 -7.23
CA GLU A 52 -8.04 7.53 -6.94
C GLU A 52 -8.30 6.06 -7.30
N THR A 53 -9.58 5.70 -7.50
CA THR A 53 -10.03 4.34 -7.82
C THR A 53 -10.97 4.31 -9.03
N PRO A 54 -10.49 4.73 -10.22
CA PRO A 54 -11.33 4.88 -11.40
C PRO A 54 -12.03 3.59 -11.83
N ASP A 55 -13.21 3.74 -12.46
CA ASP A 55 -14.07 2.64 -12.91
C ASP A 55 -13.31 1.50 -13.62
N GLY A 56 -13.58 0.28 -13.16
CA GLY A 56 -13.07 -0.95 -13.79
C GLY A 56 -12.68 -2.00 -12.74
N PRO A 57 -11.46 -1.95 -12.19
CA PRO A 57 -11.05 -2.85 -11.13
C PRO A 57 -11.62 -2.44 -9.78
N ALA A 58 -11.76 -3.41 -8.87
CA ALA A 58 -11.81 -3.07 -7.45
C ALA A 58 -10.37 -2.88 -6.95
N PHE A 59 -10.14 -1.79 -6.23
CA PHE A 59 -8.83 -1.45 -5.66
C PHE A 59 -8.75 -1.91 -4.20
N ILE A 60 -7.60 -2.49 -3.85
CA ILE A 60 -7.27 -2.92 -2.51
C ILE A 60 -5.87 -2.41 -2.21
N SER A 61 -5.72 -1.64 -1.14
CA SER A 61 -4.42 -1.22 -0.65
C SER A 61 -4.10 -1.90 0.67
N ILE A 62 -2.95 -2.57 0.74
CA ILE A 62 -2.48 -3.27 1.92
C ILE A 62 -1.17 -2.62 2.36
N TRP A 63 -1.07 -2.22 3.62
CA TRP A 63 0.18 -1.69 4.16
C TRP A 63 0.40 -2.11 5.62
N THR A 64 1.62 -1.90 6.10
CA THR A 64 2.00 -2.17 7.48
C THR A 64 2.09 -0.85 8.25
N ALA A 65 1.54 -0.81 9.47
CA ALA A 65 1.61 0.37 10.35
C ALA A 65 3.03 0.68 10.84
N VAL A 66 3.97 -0.25 10.64
CA VAL A 66 5.40 -0.09 11.00
C VAL A 66 6.29 0.10 9.77
N ASP A 67 5.72 0.56 8.65
CA ASP A 67 6.45 0.78 7.40
C ASP A 67 7.53 1.85 7.59
N GLU A 68 8.77 1.49 7.23
CA GLU A 68 9.95 2.32 7.37
C GLU A 68 10.34 3.04 6.07
N VAL A 69 9.70 2.71 4.95
CA VAL A 69 10.00 3.25 3.61
C VAL A 69 8.89 4.19 3.14
N VAL A 70 7.63 3.85 3.37
CA VAL A 70 6.46 4.70 3.14
C VAL A 70 6.06 5.31 4.46
N THR A 71 6.47 6.55 4.67
CA THR A 71 6.23 7.28 5.92
C THR A 71 5.57 8.64 5.63
N PRO A 72 4.45 8.98 6.31
CA PRO A 72 3.71 8.10 7.23
C PRO A 72 3.05 6.91 6.49
N PRO A 73 2.84 5.75 7.14
CA PRO A 73 2.37 4.53 6.45
C PRO A 73 1.00 4.63 5.80
N ASP A 74 0.11 5.47 6.36
CA ASP A 74 -1.21 5.77 5.82
C ASP A 74 -1.17 6.57 4.50
N SER A 75 0.00 7.03 4.05
CA SER A 75 0.22 7.50 2.68
C SER A 75 -0.14 6.44 1.62
N ALA A 76 -0.20 5.17 2.01
CA ALA A 76 -0.68 4.07 1.19
C ALA A 76 -2.20 3.94 1.10
N ALA A 77 -2.99 4.79 1.75
CA ALA A 77 -4.43 4.79 1.55
C ALA A 77 -4.79 5.28 0.14
N LEU A 78 -5.89 4.74 -0.41
CA LEU A 78 -6.56 5.25 -1.62
C LEU A 78 -8.04 5.49 -1.31
N ASP A 79 -8.57 6.64 -1.69
CA ASP A 79 -10.00 6.94 -1.59
C ASP A 79 -10.80 6.00 -2.51
N GLY A 80 -11.83 5.35 -1.96
CA GLY A 80 -12.66 4.39 -2.69
C GLY A 80 -12.11 2.95 -2.76
N ALA A 81 -10.89 2.72 -2.26
CA ALA A 81 -10.31 1.39 -2.15
C ALA A 81 -10.75 0.65 -0.87
N LEU A 82 -10.61 -0.68 -0.89
CA LEU A 82 -10.53 -1.46 0.34
C LEU A 82 -9.14 -1.30 0.95
N ASN A 83 -9.07 -0.55 2.04
CA ASN A 83 -7.81 -0.20 2.72
C ASN A 83 -7.58 -1.12 3.92
N LEU A 84 -6.49 -1.90 3.90
CA LEU A 84 -6.18 -2.92 4.89
C LEU A 84 -4.82 -2.67 5.56
N VAL A 85 -4.84 -2.44 6.87
CA VAL A 85 -3.62 -2.37 7.69
C VAL A 85 -3.33 -3.76 8.24
N VAL A 86 -2.10 -4.26 8.05
CA VAL A 86 -1.73 -5.60 8.54
C VAL A 86 -1.94 -5.74 10.04
N GLN A 87 -1.66 -4.70 10.83
CA GLN A 87 -1.79 -4.71 12.29
C GLN A 87 -3.24 -4.61 12.78
N ASP A 88 -4.16 -4.10 11.97
CA ASP A 88 -5.60 -4.13 12.31
C ASP A 88 -6.19 -5.54 12.16
N ILE A 89 -5.55 -6.37 11.34
CA ILE A 89 -5.90 -7.79 11.14
C ILE A 89 -5.10 -8.66 12.11
N CYS A 90 -3.78 -8.47 12.18
CA CYS A 90 -2.86 -9.23 13.02
C CYS A 90 -2.01 -8.27 13.87
N SER A 91 -2.51 -7.93 15.06
CA SER A 91 -1.89 -6.92 15.94
C SER A 91 -0.47 -7.23 16.42
N THR A 92 -0.07 -8.49 16.40
CA THR A 92 1.30 -8.92 16.74
C THR A 92 2.24 -8.94 15.54
N SER A 93 1.75 -8.65 14.33
CA SER A 93 2.59 -8.62 13.13
C SER A 93 3.56 -7.45 13.17
N SER A 94 4.83 -7.74 12.89
CA SER A 94 5.90 -6.76 12.76
C SER A 94 6.48 -6.74 11.33
N VAL A 95 5.68 -7.12 10.33
CA VAL A 95 6.12 -7.14 8.93
C VAL A 95 6.57 -5.74 8.51
N GLN A 96 7.77 -5.64 7.96
CA GLN A 96 8.37 -4.40 7.45
C GLN A 96 8.10 -4.26 5.96
N HIS A 97 8.34 -3.07 5.41
CA HIS A 97 8.05 -2.74 4.00
C HIS A 97 8.59 -3.80 3.03
N GLY A 98 9.88 -4.10 3.14
CA GLY A 98 10.56 -5.04 2.25
C GLY A 98 10.09 -6.48 2.38
N ALA A 99 9.41 -6.83 3.46
CA ALA A 99 8.90 -8.17 3.72
C ALA A 99 7.45 -8.37 3.28
N LEU A 100 6.68 -7.29 3.01
CA LEU A 100 5.27 -7.36 2.59
C LEU A 100 5.01 -8.39 1.48
N PRO A 101 5.81 -8.47 0.38
CA PRO A 101 5.50 -9.39 -0.72
C PRO A 101 5.69 -10.87 -0.39
N THR A 102 6.43 -11.18 0.68
CA THR A 102 6.80 -12.56 1.05
C THR A 102 6.26 -12.99 2.41
N ASP A 103 5.65 -12.07 3.15
CA ASP A 103 5.03 -12.37 4.44
C ASP A 103 3.83 -13.31 4.23
N PRO A 104 3.72 -14.43 4.99
CA PRO A 104 2.63 -15.38 4.83
C PRO A 104 1.23 -14.77 5.06
N VAL A 105 1.06 -13.91 6.07
CA VAL A 105 -0.22 -13.26 6.35
C VAL A 105 -0.60 -12.36 5.18
N VAL A 106 0.33 -11.52 4.72
CA VAL A 106 0.10 -10.62 3.58
C VAL A 106 -0.20 -11.40 2.30
N SER A 107 0.55 -12.47 2.02
CA SER A 107 0.33 -13.32 0.83
C SER A 107 -1.03 -14.01 0.85
N ASN A 108 -1.48 -14.44 2.03
CA ASN A 108 -2.81 -15.02 2.22
C ASN A 108 -3.93 -13.97 2.07
N ILE A 109 -3.73 -12.74 2.55
CA ILE A 109 -4.63 -11.61 2.29
C ILE A 109 -4.70 -11.35 0.77
N VAL A 110 -3.57 -11.21 0.08
CA VAL A 110 -3.52 -10.98 -1.38
C VAL A 110 -4.28 -12.07 -2.13
N THR A 111 -4.05 -13.34 -1.79
CA THR A 111 -4.74 -14.48 -2.43
C THR A 111 -6.25 -14.42 -2.21
N LEU A 112 -6.69 -14.08 -1.00
CA LEU A 112 -8.11 -13.90 -0.68
C LEU A 112 -8.74 -12.77 -1.50
N GLN A 113 -8.10 -11.60 -1.56
CA GLN A 113 -8.64 -10.42 -2.25
C GLN A 113 -8.60 -10.55 -3.78
N LEU A 114 -7.65 -11.31 -4.32
CA LEU A 114 -7.61 -11.69 -5.74
C LEU A 114 -8.56 -12.84 -6.09
N GLY A 115 -9.22 -13.47 -5.11
CA GLY A 115 -10.16 -14.57 -5.30
C GLY A 115 -11.38 -14.24 -6.16
N ALA A 116 -12.20 -15.26 -6.45
CA ALA A 116 -13.41 -15.11 -7.26
C ALA A 116 -14.54 -14.33 -6.56
N ALA A 117 -14.58 -14.39 -5.23
CA ALA A 117 -15.51 -13.62 -4.41
C ALA A 117 -15.26 -12.09 -4.53
N PRO A 118 -16.24 -11.25 -4.16
CA PRO A 118 -15.99 -9.83 -3.94
C PRO A 118 -14.86 -9.61 -2.91
N PRO A 119 -14.11 -8.49 -3.00
CA PRO A 119 -13.17 -8.09 -1.93
C PRO A 119 -13.90 -8.00 -0.59
N GLN A 120 -13.20 -8.33 0.48
CA GLN A 120 -13.80 -8.50 1.80
C GLN A 120 -13.01 -7.70 2.83
N ASP A 121 -13.70 -6.97 3.70
CA ASP A 121 -13.10 -6.46 4.93
C ASP A 121 -12.54 -7.62 5.76
N LEU A 122 -11.50 -7.31 6.53
CA LEU A 122 -10.84 -8.26 7.42
C LEU A 122 -10.77 -7.66 8.82
N SER A 123 -10.81 -8.54 9.81
CA SER A 123 -10.76 -8.15 11.22
C SER A 123 -9.72 -8.98 11.98
N THR A 124 -9.58 -8.70 13.27
CA THR A 124 -8.71 -9.46 14.17
C THR A 124 -9.08 -10.95 14.26
N GLU A 125 -10.34 -11.32 13.98
CA GLU A 125 -10.80 -12.71 13.96
C GLU A 125 -10.18 -13.52 12.81
N ASP A 126 -9.74 -12.85 11.74
CA ASP A 126 -9.16 -13.50 10.56
C ASP A 126 -7.69 -13.88 10.73
N CYS A 127 -7.01 -13.33 11.74
CA CYS A 127 -5.55 -13.44 11.86
C CYS A 127 -5.07 -14.89 11.90
N GLN A 128 -5.71 -15.74 12.71
CA GLN A 128 -5.29 -17.13 12.87
C GLN A 128 -5.42 -17.91 11.55
N ARG A 129 -6.50 -17.66 10.80
CA ARG A 129 -6.76 -18.29 9.50
C ARG A 129 -5.79 -17.79 8.42
N LEU A 130 -5.36 -16.54 8.50
CA LEU A 130 -4.42 -15.94 7.55
C LEU A 130 -2.96 -16.27 7.90
N SER A 131 -2.66 -16.70 9.13
CA SER A 131 -1.31 -17.07 9.59
C SER A 131 -0.98 -18.56 9.37
N SER A 132 -1.94 -19.37 8.97
CA SER A 132 -1.81 -20.83 8.79
C SER A 132 -1.40 -21.25 7.39
#